data_AF-A0A3R6JW15-F1
#
_entry.id   AF-A0A3R6JW15-F1
#
_cell.length_a   1.000
_cell.length_b   1.000
_cell.length_c   1.000
_cell.angle_alpha   90.00
_cell.angle_beta   90.00
_cell.angle_gamma   90.00
#
_symmetry.space_group_name_H-M   'P 1'
#
loop_
_entity.id
_entity.type
_entity.pdbx_description
1 polymer ?
#
loop_
_entity_poly.entity_id
_entity_poly.type
_entity_poly.pdbx_seq_one_letter_code
_entity_poly.pdbx_strand_id
1 'polypeptide(L)'
;MKELVKISRVSGMLEKMYRQLNQDKFNGELEDPIITIQSTPRAYGHVTCGKVWKSKDVARYELNIGAGTLDRPIENVVSTLLHEMVHIYHLMNNIQDCSRGGTYHNRKFKEKAENVGLVISKDPRIGWSLTEPSEELIEYIISQGWTDILINRQESIRIGGVSGGSSGDSSGNKPPRKPSSTRKYICPCCGNSVRATKEINIICGDCMKQMVKEE
;
A
#
# COMPACT_ATOMS: atom_id res chain seq x y z
N MET A 1 -4.99 -22.25 1.73
CA MET A 1 -5.42 -20.93 2.26
C MET A 1 -6.72 -20.52 1.61
N LYS A 2 -7.63 -19.85 2.32
CA LYS A 2 -8.88 -19.33 1.75
C LYS A 2 -8.60 -17.98 1.07
N GLU A 3 -9.09 -17.79 -0.15
CA GLU A 3 -8.89 -16.57 -0.95
C GLU A 3 -9.31 -15.30 -0.18
N LEU A 4 -8.46 -14.27 -0.18
CA LEU A 4 -8.66 -13.00 0.54
C LEU A 4 -9.62 -12.09 -0.21
N VAL A 5 -10.91 -12.48 -0.31
CA VAL A 5 -11.97 -11.76 -1.04
C VAL A 5 -12.97 -11.01 -0.16
N LYS A 6 -12.75 -10.97 1.17
CA LYS A 6 -13.57 -10.20 2.11
C LYS A 6 -12.75 -9.16 2.88
N ILE A 7 -13.23 -7.92 2.93
CA ILE A 7 -12.54 -6.81 3.60
C ILE A 7 -12.26 -7.09 5.07
N SER A 8 -13.19 -7.73 5.79
CA SER A 8 -13.00 -8.09 7.20
C SER A 8 -11.86 -9.09 7.43
N ARG A 9 -11.58 -9.97 6.46
CA ARG A 9 -10.41 -10.86 6.50
C ARG A 9 -9.13 -10.10 6.24
N VAL A 10 -9.15 -9.16 5.32
CA VAL A 10 -8.00 -8.31 5.02
C VAL A 10 -7.67 -7.43 6.23
N SER A 11 -8.65 -6.79 6.85
CA SER A 11 -8.45 -6.03 8.10
C SER A 11 -7.83 -6.90 9.19
N GLY A 12 -8.39 -8.08 9.47
CA GLY A 12 -7.83 -8.99 10.47
C GLY A 12 -6.44 -9.52 10.12
N MET A 13 -6.09 -9.61 8.83
CA MET A 13 -4.74 -9.96 8.38
C MET A 13 -3.76 -8.81 8.61
N LEU A 14 -4.12 -7.58 8.24
CA LEU A 14 -3.28 -6.39 8.47
C LEU A 14 -3.02 -6.18 9.96
N GLU A 15 -4.01 -6.40 10.83
CA GLU A 15 -3.84 -6.35 12.28
C GLU A 15 -2.87 -7.43 12.80
N LYS A 16 -2.91 -8.64 12.24
CA LYS A 16 -1.97 -9.71 12.60
C LYS A 16 -0.56 -9.39 12.12
N MET A 17 -0.42 -8.90 10.90
CA MET A 17 0.86 -8.43 10.35
C MET A 17 1.43 -7.33 11.22
N TYR A 18 0.64 -6.33 11.60
CA TYR A 18 1.07 -5.24 12.46
C TYR A 18 1.64 -5.76 13.79
N ARG A 19 0.91 -6.65 14.48
CA ARG A 19 1.37 -7.23 15.76
C ARG A 19 2.66 -8.02 15.60
N GLN A 20 2.80 -8.81 14.54
CA GLN A 20 4.00 -9.60 14.28
C GLN A 20 5.20 -8.71 13.94
N LEU A 21 5.01 -7.70 13.08
CA LEU A 21 6.03 -6.71 12.76
C LEU A 21 6.44 -5.90 13.98
N ASN A 22 5.49 -5.53 14.85
CA ASN A 22 5.76 -4.81 16.08
C ASN A 22 6.67 -5.65 16.99
N GLN A 23 6.31 -6.93 17.17
CA GLN A 23 7.10 -7.86 17.98
C GLN A 23 8.53 -8.03 17.44
N ASP A 24 8.68 -8.21 16.12
CA ASP A 24 9.96 -8.62 15.52
C ASP A 24 10.87 -7.44 15.16
N LYS A 25 10.30 -6.26 14.85
CA LYS A 25 11.05 -5.09 14.35
C LYS A 25 11.04 -3.90 15.31
N PHE A 26 10.17 -3.91 16.32
CA PHE A 26 10.03 -2.83 17.31
C PHE A 26 9.98 -3.35 18.76
N ASN A 27 10.41 -4.59 19.02
CA ASN A 27 10.42 -5.22 20.34
C ASN A 27 9.05 -5.26 21.06
N GLY A 28 7.95 -5.13 20.31
CA GLY A 28 6.60 -5.05 20.87
C GLY A 28 6.27 -3.71 21.55
N GLU A 29 7.08 -2.67 21.32
CA GLU A 29 6.93 -1.38 22.01
C GLU A 29 5.83 -0.49 21.42
N LEU A 30 5.40 -0.71 20.17
CA LEU A 30 4.39 0.16 19.55
C LEU A 30 3.00 -0.07 20.12
N GLU A 31 2.27 1.03 20.34
CA GLU A 31 0.84 0.99 20.66
C GLU A 31 0.01 0.52 19.47
N ASP A 32 -1.02 -0.29 19.73
CA ASP A 32 -1.96 -0.73 18.69
C ASP A 32 -2.76 0.46 18.09
N PRO A 33 -2.62 0.76 16.79
CA PRO A 33 -3.46 1.74 16.11
C PRO A 33 -4.79 1.10 15.70
N ILE A 34 -5.75 1.94 15.31
CA ILE A 34 -6.90 1.48 14.52
C ILE A 34 -6.46 1.42 13.06
N ILE A 35 -6.41 0.21 12.49
CA ILE A 35 -6.09 0.03 11.08
C ILE A 35 -7.37 0.20 10.25
N THR A 36 -7.35 1.17 9.35
CA THR A 36 -8.46 1.43 8.42
C THR A 36 -8.05 1.11 6.99
N ILE A 37 -9.04 0.78 6.15
CA ILE A 37 -8.84 0.57 4.71
C ILE A 37 -9.75 1.55 3.97
N GLN A 38 -9.20 2.71 3.61
CA GLN A 38 -9.93 3.79 2.99
C GLN A 38 -9.12 4.44 1.86
N SER A 39 -9.80 5.26 1.06
CA SER A 39 -9.15 6.00 -0.02
C SER A 39 -8.16 7.02 0.54
N THR A 40 -6.92 6.96 0.06
CA THR A 40 -5.85 7.90 0.44
C THR A 40 -5.21 8.45 -0.83
N PRO A 41 -5.79 9.51 -1.43
CA PRO A 41 -5.29 10.03 -2.69
C PRO A 41 -3.82 10.44 -2.58
N ARG A 42 -2.99 9.97 -3.53
CA ARG A 42 -1.55 10.29 -3.66
C ARG A 42 -0.62 9.61 -2.64
N ALA A 43 -1.12 8.66 -1.84
CA ALA A 43 -0.29 7.83 -0.96
C ALA A 43 -0.75 6.38 -1.01
N TYR A 44 0.01 5.49 -0.38
CA TYR A 44 -0.38 4.09 -0.20
C TYR A 44 -0.88 3.79 1.22
N GLY A 45 -0.54 4.65 2.17
CA GLY A 45 -1.01 4.66 3.54
C GLY A 45 -0.76 6.03 4.15
N HIS A 46 -1.24 6.23 5.38
CA HIS A 46 -0.83 7.34 6.24
C HIS A 46 -1.20 7.04 7.70
N VAL A 47 -0.52 7.71 8.62
CA VAL A 47 -0.88 7.77 10.04
C VAL A 47 -1.35 9.17 10.44
N THR A 48 -2.34 9.23 11.33
CA THR A 48 -2.73 10.49 11.95
C THR A 48 -1.66 10.99 12.91
N CYS A 49 -1.32 12.29 12.86
CA CYS A 49 -0.31 12.87 13.76
C CYS A 49 -0.70 12.89 15.25
N GLY A 50 -1.94 12.53 15.58
CA GLY A 50 -2.45 12.40 16.93
C GLY A 50 -3.41 11.23 17.05
N LYS A 51 -3.80 10.92 18.29
CA LYS A 51 -4.74 9.85 18.60
C LYS A 51 -6.18 10.33 18.37
N VAL A 52 -6.74 10.00 17.20
CA VAL A 52 -8.06 10.48 16.74
C VAL A 52 -9.21 9.56 17.13
N TRP A 53 -8.93 8.27 17.33
CA TRP A 53 -9.93 7.30 17.77
C TRP A 53 -9.99 7.29 19.29
N LYS A 54 -11.16 7.53 19.88
CA LYS A 54 -11.37 7.55 21.33
C LYS A 54 -12.43 6.53 21.72
N SER A 55 -12.11 5.66 22.66
CA SER A 55 -13.06 4.73 23.27
C SER A 55 -12.81 4.68 24.76
N LYS A 56 -13.77 5.17 25.55
CA LYS A 56 -13.66 5.31 27.01
C LYS A 56 -12.32 5.98 27.38
N ASP A 57 -11.38 5.20 27.90
CA ASP A 57 -10.10 5.67 28.44
C ASP A 57 -8.92 5.47 27.47
N VAL A 58 -9.17 4.90 26.28
CA VAL A 58 -8.12 4.61 25.30
C VAL A 58 -8.29 5.50 24.09
N ALA A 59 -7.23 6.26 23.78
CA ALA A 59 -7.08 6.96 22.52
C ALA A 59 -6.08 6.21 21.64
N ARG A 60 -6.31 6.12 20.33
CA ARG A 60 -5.42 5.44 19.38
C ARG A 60 -5.19 6.28 18.13
N TYR A 61 -4.02 6.10 17.53
CA TYR A 61 -3.73 6.57 16.18
C TYR A 61 -4.62 5.85 15.17
N GLU A 62 -4.88 6.48 14.03
CA GLU A 62 -5.34 5.79 12.84
C GLU A 62 -4.13 5.48 11.96
N LEU A 63 -4.03 4.23 11.50
CA LEU A 63 -3.14 3.80 10.43
C LEU A 63 -4.00 3.39 9.26
N ASN A 64 -4.13 4.26 8.26
CA ASN A 64 -4.92 3.97 7.08
C ASN A 64 -4.05 3.31 6.00
N ILE A 65 -4.55 2.23 5.42
CA ILE A 65 -4.00 1.62 4.20
C ILE A 65 -4.92 1.97 3.01
N GLY A 66 -4.31 2.36 1.90
CA GLY A 66 -4.98 2.79 0.68
C GLY A 66 -5.84 1.70 0.06
N ALA A 67 -7.16 1.89 0.12
CA ALA A 67 -8.12 0.93 -0.43
C ALA A 67 -7.99 0.70 -1.94
N GLY A 68 -7.48 1.69 -2.68
CA GLY A 68 -7.25 1.64 -4.14
C GLY A 68 -5.88 1.12 -4.58
N THR A 69 -5.01 0.77 -3.63
CA THR A 69 -3.65 0.25 -3.88
C THR A 69 -3.34 -0.97 -3.03
N LEU A 70 -4.40 -1.67 -2.61
CA LEU A 70 -4.35 -2.77 -1.67
C LEU A 70 -3.92 -4.09 -2.34
N ASP A 71 -4.13 -4.20 -3.65
CA ASP A 71 -3.75 -5.34 -4.51
C ASP A 71 -2.33 -5.24 -5.09
N ARG A 72 -1.52 -4.32 -4.57
CA ARG A 72 -0.08 -4.34 -4.85
C ARG A 72 0.52 -5.63 -4.28
N PRO A 73 1.67 -6.08 -4.82
CA PRO A 73 2.38 -7.23 -4.26
C PRO A 73 2.54 -7.13 -2.74
N ILE A 74 2.42 -8.26 -2.04
CA ILE A 74 2.37 -8.28 -0.57
C ILE A 74 3.55 -7.56 0.07
N GLU A 75 4.73 -7.64 -0.52
CA GLU A 75 5.93 -6.94 -0.07
C GLU A 75 5.75 -5.42 -0.04
N ASN A 76 5.04 -4.86 -1.02
CA ASN A 76 4.75 -3.43 -1.07
C ASN A 76 3.70 -3.00 -0.04
N VAL A 77 2.74 -3.88 0.26
CA VAL A 77 1.74 -3.63 1.32
C VAL A 77 2.41 -3.68 2.69
N VAL A 78 3.26 -4.67 2.94
CA VAL A 78 4.05 -4.78 4.18
C VAL A 78 5.02 -3.61 4.32
N SER A 79 5.71 -3.20 3.24
CA SER A 79 6.56 -2.01 3.27
C SER A 79 5.79 -0.75 3.62
N THR A 80 4.55 -0.61 3.12
CA THR A 80 3.68 0.52 3.50
C THR A 80 3.28 0.43 4.97
N LEU A 81 2.93 -0.75 5.47
CA LEU A 81 2.60 -0.93 6.88
C LEU A 81 3.79 -0.58 7.78
N LEU A 82 5.00 -1.06 7.47
CA LEU A 82 6.23 -0.71 8.19
C LEU A 82 6.57 0.78 8.12
N HIS A 83 6.38 1.41 6.96
CA HIS A 83 6.57 2.86 6.79
C HIS A 83 5.70 3.64 7.80
N GLU A 84 4.41 3.30 7.88
CA GLU A 84 3.52 3.95 8.83
C GLU A 84 3.83 3.57 10.30
N MET A 85 4.34 2.36 10.56
CA MET A 85 4.82 1.97 11.89
C MET A 85 6.03 2.79 12.36
N VAL A 86 6.92 3.19 11.44
CA VAL A 86 8.03 4.09 11.75
C VAL A 86 7.51 5.46 12.20
N HIS A 87 6.45 5.97 11.57
CA HIS A 87 5.79 7.20 12.04
C HIS A 87 5.20 7.04 13.44
N ILE A 88 4.52 5.93 13.71
CA ILE A 88 3.98 5.64 15.07
C ILE A 88 5.12 5.61 16.10
N TYR A 89 6.23 4.92 15.80
CA TYR A 89 7.41 4.89 16.67
C TYR A 89 7.91 6.29 16.99
N HIS A 90 8.08 7.13 15.97
CA HIS A 90 8.55 8.50 16.16
C HIS A 90 7.56 9.37 16.94
N LEU A 91 6.26 9.25 16.66
CA LEU A 91 5.20 9.95 17.40
C LEU A 91 5.21 9.58 18.89
N MET A 92 5.34 8.30 19.23
CA MET A 92 5.40 7.82 20.61
C MET A 92 6.64 8.32 21.36
N ASN A 93 7.75 8.44 20.64
CA ASN A 93 9.03 8.88 21.21
C ASN A 93 9.26 10.40 21.11
N ASN A 94 8.25 11.17 20.68
CA ASN A 94 8.35 12.62 20.47
C ASN A 94 9.51 13.02 19.52
N ILE A 95 9.79 12.17 18.54
CA ILE A 95 10.81 12.40 17.52
C ILE A 95 10.12 13.00 16.28
N GLN A 96 10.56 14.18 15.87
CA GLN A 96 10.09 14.78 14.63
C GLN A 96 10.83 14.14 13.43
N ASP A 97 10.14 13.32 12.64
CA ASP A 97 10.66 12.57 11.49
C ASP A 97 10.27 13.17 10.13
N CYS A 98 9.27 14.05 10.12
CA CYS A 98 8.85 14.83 8.97
C CYS A 98 8.97 16.35 9.19
N SER A 99 9.02 17.09 8.10
CA SER A 99 9.08 18.56 8.04
C SER A 99 8.12 19.07 6.96
N ARG A 100 8.04 20.40 6.76
CA ARG A 100 7.13 21.02 5.79
C ARG A 100 5.67 20.59 5.98
N GLY A 101 5.20 20.63 7.24
CA GLY A 101 3.84 20.21 7.58
C GLY A 101 3.59 18.72 7.36
N GLY A 102 4.58 17.87 7.65
CA GLY A 102 4.45 16.42 7.54
C GLY A 102 4.75 15.82 6.17
N THR A 103 5.00 16.64 5.15
CA THR A 103 5.16 16.17 3.75
C THR A 103 6.58 15.75 3.39
N TYR A 104 7.60 16.23 4.13
CA TYR A 104 9.00 16.01 3.79
C TYR A 104 9.72 15.17 4.85
N HIS A 105 10.04 13.94 4.51
CA HIS A 105 10.68 12.95 5.38
C HIS A 105 12.17 13.25 5.56
N ASN A 106 12.60 13.35 6.82
CA ASN A 106 13.96 13.73 7.18
C ASN A 106 14.87 12.50 7.37
N ARG A 107 16.13 12.71 7.80
CA ARG A 107 17.10 11.61 7.97
C ARG A 107 16.77 10.67 9.12
N LYS A 108 16.06 11.13 10.16
CA LYS A 108 15.62 10.29 11.28
C LYS A 108 14.59 9.27 10.80
N PHE A 109 13.66 9.69 9.94
CA PHE A 109 12.76 8.76 9.26
C PHE A 109 13.54 7.66 8.52
N LYS A 110 14.47 8.07 7.64
CA LYS A 110 15.33 7.15 6.87
C LYS A 110 16.02 6.12 7.77
N GLU A 111 16.71 6.60 8.80
CA GLU A 111 17.50 5.76 9.70
C GLU A 111 16.64 4.69 10.39
N LYS A 112 15.48 5.08 10.94
CA LYS A 112 14.59 4.11 11.59
C LYS A 112 13.93 3.17 10.58
N ALA A 113 13.54 3.67 9.41
CA ALA A 113 12.96 2.85 8.35
C ALA A 113 13.94 1.78 7.85
N GLU A 114 15.21 2.14 7.65
CA GLU A 114 16.26 1.19 7.27
C GLU A 114 16.55 0.16 8.36
N ASN A 115 16.52 0.58 9.64
CA ASN A 115 16.69 -0.32 10.77
C ASN A 115 15.60 -1.42 10.85
N VAL A 116 14.41 -1.17 10.30
CA VAL A 116 13.29 -2.15 10.31
C VAL A 116 13.15 -2.93 9.01
N GLY A 117 14.15 -2.86 8.11
CA GLY A 117 14.21 -3.66 6.88
C GLY A 117 13.67 -2.96 5.63
N LEU A 118 13.52 -1.64 5.62
CA LEU A 118 13.16 -0.88 4.42
C LEU A 118 14.41 -0.34 3.72
N VAL A 119 14.33 -0.15 2.41
CA VAL A 119 15.28 0.64 1.63
C VAL A 119 14.60 1.97 1.31
N ILE A 120 15.20 3.08 1.74
CA ILE A 120 14.62 4.42 1.58
C ILE A 120 15.48 5.30 0.67
N SER A 121 14.91 5.68 -0.47
CA SER A 121 15.50 6.64 -1.39
C SER A 121 14.90 8.04 -1.26
N LYS A 122 15.70 9.05 -1.63
CA LYS A 122 15.30 10.47 -1.53
C LYS A 122 14.59 10.93 -2.78
N ASP A 123 13.39 11.50 -2.63
CA ASP A 123 12.73 12.33 -3.64
C ASP A 123 12.93 13.82 -3.27
N PRO A 124 13.28 14.70 -4.23
CA PRO A 124 13.50 16.13 -3.96
C PRO A 124 12.29 16.87 -3.34
N ARG A 125 11.07 16.39 -3.59
CA ARG A 125 9.81 17.03 -3.20
C ARG A 125 9.37 16.61 -1.79
N ILE A 126 9.51 15.32 -1.47
CA ILE A 126 8.94 14.69 -0.28
C ILE A 126 9.98 14.01 0.64
N GLY A 127 11.27 14.19 0.35
CA GLY A 127 12.37 13.75 1.20
C GLY A 127 12.65 12.25 1.10
N TRP A 128 13.17 11.67 2.18
CA TRP A 128 13.49 10.24 2.29
C TRP A 128 12.22 9.39 2.42
N SER A 129 11.56 9.09 1.31
CA SER A 129 10.18 8.57 1.31
C SER A 129 9.91 7.49 0.28
N LEU A 130 10.75 7.37 -0.76
CA LEU A 130 10.62 6.29 -1.74
C LEU A 130 10.99 4.99 -1.04
N THR A 131 9.99 4.16 -0.79
CA THR A 131 10.07 3.00 0.10
C THR A 131 10.01 1.72 -0.71
N GLU A 132 11.03 0.88 -0.54
CA GLU A 132 11.13 -0.45 -1.11
C GLU A 132 11.48 -1.45 0.02
N PRO A 133 11.07 -2.72 -0.09
CA PRO A 133 11.54 -3.74 0.84
C PRO A 133 13.02 -4.06 0.60
N SER A 134 13.79 -4.33 1.67
CA SER A 134 15.10 -4.95 1.53
C SER A 134 14.96 -6.44 1.18
N GLU A 135 16.04 -7.06 0.68
CA GLU A 135 16.05 -8.51 0.43
C GLU A 135 15.71 -9.31 1.71
N GLU A 136 16.29 -8.93 2.85
CA GLU A 136 15.99 -9.54 4.15
C GLU A 136 14.50 -9.40 4.52
N LEU A 137 13.88 -8.27 4.21
CA LEU A 137 12.45 -8.09 4.45
C LEU A 137 11.61 -8.97 3.51
N ILE A 138 12.01 -9.13 2.24
CA ILE A 138 11.33 -10.04 1.31
C ILE A 138 11.41 -11.48 1.83
N GLU A 139 12.60 -11.95 2.21
CA GLU A 139 12.80 -13.28 2.80
C GLU A 139 11.97 -13.46 4.08
N TYR A 140 11.93 -12.45 4.94
CA TYR A 140 11.09 -12.45 6.13
C TYR A 140 9.60 -12.59 5.76
N ILE A 141 9.08 -11.82 4.81
CA ILE A 141 7.68 -11.89 4.38
C ILE A 141 7.33 -13.27 3.82
N ILE A 142 8.23 -13.86 3.03
CA ILE A 142 8.09 -15.23 2.52
C ILE A 142 8.02 -16.23 3.69
N SER A 143 8.92 -16.09 4.68
CA SER A 143 8.96 -16.97 5.86
C SER A 143 7.68 -16.89 6.71
N GLN A 144 7.03 -15.73 6.76
CA GLN A 144 5.74 -15.55 7.45
C GLN A 144 4.57 -16.20 6.70
N GLY A 145 4.77 -16.61 5.44
CA GLY A 145 3.72 -17.20 4.60
C GLY A 145 2.61 -16.21 4.25
N TRP A 146 2.90 -14.90 4.27
CA TRP A 146 1.95 -13.88 3.86
C TRP A 146 1.74 -13.89 2.35
N THR A 147 0.51 -13.68 1.92
CA THR A 147 0.10 -13.81 0.52
C THR A 147 -0.59 -12.54 0.05
N ASP A 148 -0.60 -12.35 -1.27
CA ASP A 148 -1.20 -11.18 -1.91
C ASP A 148 -2.68 -10.99 -1.57
N ILE A 149 -3.07 -9.73 -1.47
CA ILE A 149 -4.46 -9.33 -1.27
C ILE A 149 -5.12 -9.19 -2.63
N LEU A 150 -6.21 -9.93 -2.86
CA LEU A 150 -6.89 -9.97 -4.15
C LEU A 150 -8.11 -9.05 -4.25
N ILE A 151 -8.22 -8.06 -3.34
CA ILE A 151 -9.29 -7.05 -3.35
C ILE A 151 -8.66 -5.68 -3.47
N ASN A 152 -9.25 -4.87 -4.34
CA ASN A 152 -8.93 -3.46 -4.45
C ASN A 152 -10.19 -2.64 -4.71
N ARG A 153 -10.25 -1.44 -4.16
CA ARG A 153 -11.32 -0.49 -4.47
C ARG A 153 -11.01 0.13 -5.84
N GLN A 154 -11.98 0.05 -6.76
CA GLN A 154 -11.90 0.85 -7.99
C GLN A 154 -12.09 2.32 -7.64
N GLU A 155 -10.98 3.04 -7.53
CA GLU A 155 -11.00 4.49 -7.36
C GLU A 155 -11.05 5.14 -8.75
N SER A 156 -12.17 5.80 -9.07
CA SER A 156 -12.20 6.71 -10.21
C SER A 156 -11.23 7.85 -9.90
N ILE A 157 -10.16 7.98 -10.68
CA ILE A 157 -9.26 9.15 -10.59
C ILE A 157 -10.13 10.39 -10.84
N ARG A 158 -10.52 11.09 -9.77
CA ARG A 158 -11.00 12.47 -9.89
C ARG A 158 -9.76 13.31 -10.20
N ILE A 159 -9.42 13.40 -11.48
CA ILE A 159 -8.55 14.47 -11.97
C ILE A 159 -9.33 15.76 -11.68
N GLY A 160 -8.99 16.43 -10.59
CA GLY A 160 -9.66 17.65 -10.17
C GLY A 160 -9.52 18.73 -11.24
N GLY A 161 -10.64 19.34 -11.62
CA GLY A 161 -10.63 20.54 -12.43
C GLY A 161 -11.88 20.85 -13.26
N VAL A 162 -13.09 20.81 -12.69
CA VAL A 162 -14.08 21.88 -12.91
C VAL A 162 -15.16 21.82 -11.83
N SER A 163 -15.35 22.97 -11.18
CA SER A 163 -16.46 23.36 -10.32
C SER A 163 -17.81 23.24 -11.02
N GLY A 164 -18.84 22.80 -10.29
CA GLY A 164 -20.24 22.93 -10.72
C GLY A 164 -21.15 22.01 -9.91
N GLY A 165 -22.14 22.59 -9.23
CA GLY A 165 -22.98 21.91 -8.25
C GLY A 165 -24.10 21.05 -8.83
N SER A 166 -24.79 20.40 -7.89
CA SER A 166 -26.19 19.97 -7.88
C SER A 166 -26.70 18.95 -8.91
N SER A 167 -27.27 17.89 -8.33
CA SER A 167 -28.55 17.23 -8.67
C SER A 167 -28.82 16.77 -10.11
N GLY A 168 -29.21 15.51 -10.26
CA GLY A 168 -29.97 15.07 -11.43
C GLY A 168 -29.87 13.60 -11.75
N ASP A 169 -30.94 12.88 -11.45
CA ASP A 169 -31.31 11.59 -12.01
C ASP A 169 -31.31 11.63 -13.55
N SER A 170 -30.88 10.56 -14.23
CA SER A 170 -31.30 10.15 -15.59
C SER A 170 -30.39 9.05 -16.17
N SER A 171 -31.05 7.97 -16.57
CA SER A 171 -30.65 6.99 -17.58
C SER A 171 -29.94 7.58 -18.82
N GLY A 172 -28.91 6.88 -19.29
CA GLY A 172 -28.46 6.96 -20.70
C GLY A 172 -26.96 7.15 -20.90
N ASN A 173 -26.37 6.19 -21.63
CA ASN A 173 -25.04 6.23 -22.26
C ASN A 173 -23.81 6.31 -21.34
N LYS A 174 -23.23 5.14 -21.04
CA LYS A 174 -21.86 5.04 -20.53
C LYS A 174 -20.88 5.56 -21.61
N PRO A 175 -20.04 6.57 -21.32
CA PRO A 175 -19.03 7.00 -22.27
C PRO A 175 -18.00 5.89 -22.52
N PRO A 176 -17.33 5.87 -23.69
CA PRO A 176 -16.37 4.83 -24.04
C PRO A 176 -15.26 4.74 -22.97
N ARG A 177 -14.95 3.51 -22.55
CA ARG A 177 -13.89 3.25 -21.57
C ARG A 177 -12.59 3.84 -22.10
N LYS A 178 -11.94 4.70 -21.31
CA LYS A 178 -10.60 5.21 -21.65
C LYS A 178 -9.62 4.03 -21.78
N PRO A 179 -8.71 4.08 -22.77
CA PRO A 179 -7.76 3.00 -22.99
C PRO A 179 -6.88 2.80 -21.75
N SER A 180 -6.73 1.55 -21.33
CA SER A 180 -5.82 1.15 -20.27
C SER A 180 -4.39 1.54 -20.65
N SER A 181 -3.68 2.22 -19.76
CA SER A 181 -2.24 2.50 -19.92
C SER A 181 -1.35 1.26 -19.73
N THR A 182 -1.96 0.12 -19.39
CA THR A 182 -1.31 -1.17 -19.22
C THR A 182 -1.78 -2.15 -20.30
N ARG A 183 -0.85 -2.95 -20.79
CA ARG A 183 -1.07 -3.98 -21.82
C ARG A 183 -1.02 -5.33 -21.13
N LYS A 184 -2.04 -6.15 -21.32
CA LYS A 184 -2.09 -7.51 -20.77
C LYS A 184 -1.43 -8.46 -21.76
N TYR A 185 -0.57 -9.33 -21.24
CA TYR A 185 0.07 -10.42 -21.96
C TYR A 185 -0.45 -11.72 -21.41
N ILE A 186 -0.72 -12.70 -22.27
CA ILE A 186 -1.29 -13.99 -21.92
C ILE A 186 -0.42 -15.09 -22.52
N CYS A 187 -0.10 -16.10 -21.72
CA CYS A 187 0.54 -17.29 -22.24
C CYS A 187 -0.47 -18.07 -23.10
N PRO A 188 -0.16 -18.36 -24.37
CA PRO A 188 -1.09 -19.10 -25.24
C PRO A 188 -1.27 -20.58 -24.85
N CYS A 189 -0.44 -21.09 -23.93
CA CYS A 189 -0.50 -22.48 -23.48
C CYS A 189 -1.30 -22.65 -22.18
N CYS A 190 -0.94 -21.92 -21.13
CA CYS A 190 -1.54 -22.10 -19.80
C CYS A 190 -2.50 -20.98 -19.38
N GLY A 191 -2.60 -19.89 -20.15
CA GLY A 191 -3.48 -18.76 -19.80
C GLY A 191 -2.96 -17.85 -18.69
N ASN A 192 -1.77 -18.10 -18.14
CA ASN A 192 -1.10 -17.18 -17.21
C ASN A 192 -1.02 -15.79 -17.83
N SER A 193 -1.20 -14.74 -17.03
CA SER A 193 -1.23 -13.37 -17.53
C SER A 193 -0.38 -12.41 -16.72
N VAL A 194 0.25 -11.45 -17.42
CA VAL A 194 1.09 -10.40 -16.84
C VAL A 194 0.70 -9.07 -17.47
N ARG A 195 0.76 -7.96 -16.71
CA ARG A 195 0.51 -6.61 -17.24
C ARG A 195 1.79 -5.80 -17.26
N ALA A 196 2.01 -5.07 -18.35
CA ALA A 196 3.15 -4.16 -18.49
C ALA A 196 2.71 -2.75 -18.89
N THR A 197 3.43 -1.74 -18.39
CA THR A 197 3.21 -0.32 -18.71
C THR A 197 3.89 0.13 -20.00
N LYS A 198 4.76 -0.72 -20.59
CA LYS A 198 5.46 -0.54 -21.87
C LYS A 198 5.32 -1.80 -22.72
N GLU A 199 5.66 -1.71 -24.00
CA GLU A 199 5.73 -2.89 -24.87
C GLU A 199 7.03 -3.64 -24.61
N ILE A 200 6.90 -4.87 -24.15
CA ILE A 200 8.01 -5.76 -23.81
C ILE A 200 7.70 -7.18 -24.28
N ASN A 201 8.76 -7.99 -24.44
CA ASN A 201 8.64 -9.42 -24.70
C ASN A 201 8.71 -10.17 -23.38
N ILE A 202 7.69 -10.97 -23.08
CA ILE A 202 7.61 -11.76 -21.85
C ILE A 202 7.56 -13.24 -22.22
N ILE A 203 8.34 -14.07 -21.53
CA ILE A 203 8.28 -15.53 -21.63
C ILE A 203 7.52 -16.05 -20.42
N CYS A 204 6.57 -16.97 -20.65
CA CYS A 204 6.01 -17.77 -19.58
C CYS A 204 7.01 -18.85 -19.20
N GLY A 205 7.56 -18.78 -17.97
CA GLY A 205 8.55 -19.74 -17.48
C GLY A 205 8.05 -21.20 -17.44
N ASP A 206 6.76 -21.41 -17.22
CA ASP A 206 6.18 -22.76 -17.13
C ASP A 206 6.06 -23.44 -18.50
N CYS A 207 5.73 -22.66 -19.53
CA CYS A 207 5.49 -23.17 -20.89
C CYS A 207 6.67 -22.89 -21.83
N MET A 208 7.67 -22.12 -21.37
CA MET A 208 8.79 -21.61 -22.18
C MET A 208 8.35 -21.00 -23.52
N LYS A 209 7.18 -20.37 -23.55
CA LYS A 209 6.62 -19.69 -24.72
C LYS A 209 6.48 -18.20 -24.48
N GLN A 210 6.67 -17.43 -25.54
CA GLN A 210 6.39 -16.01 -25.55
C GLN A 210 4.90 -15.77 -25.29
N MET A 211 4.62 -14.87 -24.36
CA MET A 211 3.26 -14.43 -24.05
C MET A 211 2.79 -13.44 -25.11
N VAL A 212 1.53 -13.55 -25.51
CA VAL A 212 0.90 -12.71 -26.54
C VAL A 212 0.13 -11.57 -25.90
N LYS A 213 0.22 -10.38 -26.50
CA LYS A 213 -0.54 -9.20 -26.05
C LYS A 213 -2.02 -9.42 -26.36
N GLU A 214 -2.88 -9.24 -25.37
CA GLU A 214 -4.34 -9.21 -25.52
C GLU A 214 -4.73 -7.84 -26.08
N GLU A 215 -5.36 -7.82 -27.27
CA GLU A 215 -5.83 -6.60 -27.95
C GLU A 215 -7.03 -5.95 -27.25
#